data_AF-A0A3P1XDN9-F1
#
_entry.id   AF-A0A3P1XDN9-F1
#
_cell.length_a   1.000
_cell.length_b   1.000
_cell.length_c   1.000
_cell.angle_alpha   90.00
_cell.angle_beta   90.00
_cell.angle_gamma   90.00
#
_symmetry.space_group_name_H-M   'P 1'
#
loop_
_entity.id
_entity.type
_entity.pdbx_description
1 polymer ?
#
loop_
_entity_poly.entity_id
_entity_poly.type
_entity_poly.pdbx_seq_one_letter_code
_entity_poly.pdbx_strand_id
1 'polypeptide(L)' 'ALYLTLPTAETVHIYNVHGAMVKTLFLSAGDHVEPLPSGVYLVRVGERVTKILVK' A
#
# COMPACT_ATOMS: atom_id res chain seq x y z
N ALA A 1 -2.06 -2.74 -10.37
CA ALA A 1 -1.79 -1.55 -9.52
C ALA A 1 -2.45 -1.72 -8.16
N LEU A 2 -2.00 -0.97 -7.14
CA LEU A 2 -2.65 -0.88 -5.83
C LEU A 2 -3.58 0.35 -5.83
N TYR A 3 -4.84 0.13 -5.47
CA TYR A 3 -5.84 1.19 -5.33
C TYR A 3 -6.12 1.41 -3.85
N LEU A 4 -6.08 2.66 -3.41
CA LEU A 4 -6.28 3.05 -2.02
C LEU A 4 -7.30 4.17 -1.94
N THR A 5 -8.20 4.07 -0.97
CA THR A 5 -9.07 5.18 -0.55
C THR A 5 -8.75 5.47 0.90
N LEU A 6 -8.31 6.69 1.19
CA LEU A 6 -7.86 7.10 2.52
C LEU A 6 -8.81 8.17 3.09
N PRO A 7 -9.34 8.00 4.32
CA PRO A 7 -10.20 9.00 4.95
C PRO A 7 -9.43 10.23 5.43
N THR A 8 -8.13 10.08 5.70
CA THR A 8 -7.20 11.11 6.20
C THR A 8 -5.84 10.93 5.53
N ALA A 9 -4.95 11.90 5.70
CA ALA A 9 -3.57 11.75 5.27
C ALA A 9 -2.85 10.68 6.11
N GLU A 10 -2.13 9.77 5.46
CA GLU A 10 -1.51 8.60 6.09
C GLU A 10 -0.16 8.27 5.46
N THR A 11 0.72 7.67 6.27
CA THR A 11 1.93 7.01 5.74
C THR A 11 1.61 5.57 5.37
N VAL A 12 1.78 5.24 4.09
CA VAL A 12 1.57 3.91 3.55
C VAL A 12 2.91 3.20 3.38
N HIS A 13 3.05 2.05 4.02
CA HIS A 13 4.19 1.16 3.84
C HIS A 13 3.77 -0.07 3.04
N ILE A 14 4.53 -0.39 2.00
CA ILE A 14 4.27 -1.53 1.13
C ILE A 14 5.44 -2.50 1.28
N TYR A 15 5.16 -3.73 1.65
CA TYR A 15 6.13 -4.81 1.79
C TYR A 15 5.81 -5.95 0.81
N ASN A 16 6.83 -6.66 0.36
CA ASN A 16 6.63 -7.92 -0.36
C ASN A 16 6.37 -9.07 0.64
N VAL A 17 6.03 -10.27 0.13
CA VAL A 17 5.78 -11.46 0.96
C VAL A 17 6.97 -11.94 1.79
N HIS A 18 8.19 -11.55 1.43
CA HIS A 18 9.39 -11.86 2.19
C HIS A 18 9.65 -10.85 3.33
N GLY A 19 8.76 -9.87 3.50
CA GLY A 19 8.86 -8.83 4.54
C GLY A 19 9.78 -7.66 4.17
N ALA A 20 10.33 -7.62 2.95
CA ALA A 20 11.16 -6.51 2.53
C ALA A 20 10.30 -5.29 2.15
N MET A 21 10.71 -4.10 2.60
CA MET A 21 10.07 -2.84 2.24
C MET A 21 10.26 -2.57 0.74
N VAL A 22 9.15 -2.30 0.05
CA VAL A 22 9.09 -1.99 -1.38
C VAL A 22 8.95 -0.48 -1.59
N LYS A 23 8.00 0.16 -0.88
CA LYS A 23 7.73 1.61 -0.97
C LYS A 23 7.26 2.16 0.37
N THR A 24 7.61 3.43 0.61
CA THR A 24 7.04 4.28 1.66
C THR A 24 6.45 5.52 1.00
N LEU A 25 5.17 5.80 1.23
CA LEU A 25 4.44 6.89 0.61
C LEU A 25 3.74 7.72 1.68
N PHE A 26 3.79 9.04 1.59
CA PHE A 26 2.93 9.92 2.36
C PHE A 26 1.80 10.41 1.45
N LEU A 27 0.58 9.95 1.71
CA LEU A 27 -0.58 10.19 0.85
C LEU A 27 -1.61 11.03 1.60
N SER A 28 -2.27 11.94 0.89
CA SER A 28 -3.39 12.72 1.43
C SER A 28 -4.67 11.87 1.55
N ALA A 29 -5.71 12.40 2.17
CA ALA A 29 -7.06 11.84 2.03
C ALA A 29 -7.47 11.78 0.55
N GLY A 30 -8.34 10.82 0.20
CA GLY A 30 -8.85 10.60 -1.15
C GLY A 30 -8.37 9.30 -1.79
N ASP A 31 -8.58 9.22 -3.11
CA ASP A 31 -8.27 8.04 -3.91
C ASP A 31 -6.88 8.13 -4.54
N HIS A 32 -6.14 7.04 -4.49
CA HIS A 32 -4.78 6.93 -5.00
C HIS A 32 -4.60 5.65 -5.81
N VAL A 33 -3.76 5.73 -6.84
CA VAL A 33 -3.35 4.58 -7.65
C VAL A 33 -1.83 4.50 -7.62
N GLU A 34 -1.31 3.41 -7.04
CA GLU A 34 0.11 3.16 -6.98
C GLU A 34 0.51 2.05 -7.96
N PRO A 35 1.35 2.34 -8.96
CA PRO A 35 1.92 1.32 -9.83
C PRO A 35 2.76 0.32 -9.04
N LEU A 36 2.41 -0.95 -9.17
CA LEU A 36 3.14 -2.08 -8.61
C LEU A 36 3.18 -3.22 -9.64
N PRO A 37 4.31 -3.92 -9.75
CA PRO A 37 4.38 -5.18 -10.48
C PRO A 37 3.42 -6.22 -9.91
N SER A 38 2.99 -7.17 -10.74
CA SER A 38 2.17 -8.30 -10.32
C SER A 38 2.86 -9.08 -9.19
N GLY A 39 2.10 -9.43 -8.17
CA GLY A 39 2.64 -10.07 -6.97
C GLY A 39 1.75 -9.88 -5.75
N VAL A 40 2.17 -10.47 -4.63
CA VAL A 40 1.48 -10.33 -3.35
C VAL A 40 2.25 -9.35 -2.46
N TYR A 41 1.53 -8.44 -1.83
CA TYR A 41 2.08 -7.40 -0.96
C TYR A 41 1.33 -7.34 0.36
N LEU A 42 2.03 -6.90 1.40
CA LEU A 42 1.43 -6.42 2.64
C LEU A 42 1.43 -4.89 2.60
N VAL A 43 0.25 -4.30 2.64
CA VAL A 43 0.06 -2.85 2.65
C VAL A 43 -0.35 -2.43 4.05
N ARG A 44 0.48 -1.62 4.69
CA ARG A 44 0.21 -1.03 6.00
C ARG A 44 -0.17 0.43 5.84
N VAL A 45 -1.31 0.80 6.42
CA VAL A 45 -1.82 2.18 6.49
C VAL A 45 -2.13 2.44 7.96
N GLY A 46 -1.35 3.31 8.61
CA GLY A 46 -1.41 3.48 10.06
C GLY A 46 -1.21 2.14 10.81
N GLU A 47 -2.23 1.72 11.55
CA GLU A 47 -2.25 0.44 12.29
C GLU A 47 -2.82 -0.73 11.48
N ARG A 48 -3.48 -0.47 10.34
CA ARG A 48 -4.13 -1.50 9.53
C ARG A 48 -3.13 -2.12 8.56
N VAL A 49 -3.12 -3.45 8.50
CA VAL A 49 -2.34 -4.22 7.51
C VAL A 49 -3.28 -5.06 6.66
N THR A 50 -3.13 -5.00 5.33
CA THR A 50 -3.93 -5.78 4.38
C THR A 50 -3.02 -6.51 3.40
N LYS A 51 -3.27 -7.80 3.18
CA LYS A 51 -2.59 -8.59 2.13
C LYS A 51 -3.33 -8.43 0.81
N ILE A 52 -2.65 -7.94 -0.21
CA ILE A 52 -3.23 -7.64 -1.53
C ILE A 52 -2.50 -8.44 -2.60
N LEU A 53 -3.26 -9.06 -3.50
CA LEU A 53 -2.74 -9.61 -4.76
C LEU A 53 -2.90 -8.54 -5.84
N VAL A 54 -1.78 -8.10 -6.41
CA VAL A 54 -1.75 -7.27 -7.62
C VAL A 54 -1.58 -8.21 -8.81
N LYS A 55 -2.48 -8.08 -9.78
CA LYS A 55 -2.42 -8.77 -11.07
C LYS A 55 -1.84 -7.83 -12.11
#